data_AF-A0A1C2HI39-F1
#
_entry.id   AF-A0A1C2HI39-F1
#
_cell.length_a   1.000
_cell.length_b   1.000
_cell.length_c   1.000
_cell.angle_alpha   90.00
_cell.angle_beta   90.00
_cell.angle_gamma   90.00
#
_symmetry.space_group_name_H-M   'P 1'
#
loop_
_entity.id
_entity.type
_entity.pdbx_description
1 polymer ?
#
loop_
_entity_poly.entity_id
_entity_poly.type
_entity_poly.pdbx_seq_one_letter_code
_entity_poly.pdbx_strand_id
1 'polypeptide(L)'
;MKTKDDAAIEQVVDILRQERAAIRDADFPKMAILIARKEAAIEGIRSLPLIKIRHIKEMSLANQRLLEAALKGIRAAQSRLSVIQQTARSFQSYDAMGRGQKISGQSGSVEKRA
;
A
#
# COMPACT_ATOMS: atom_id res chain seq x y z
N MET A 1 37.20 -11.71 -15.03
CA MET A 1 37.36 -11.68 -13.56
C MET A 1 36.43 -10.59 -13.05
N LYS A 2 35.28 -10.92 -12.41
CA LYS A 2 34.38 -9.89 -11.87
C LYS A 2 35.10 -9.16 -10.73
N THR A 3 35.18 -7.84 -10.78
CA THR A 3 35.73 -7.03 -9.69
C THR A 3 34.78 -7.05 -8.50
N LYS A 4 35.30 -6.88 -7.29
CA LYS A 4 34.52 -6.89 -6.04
C LYS A 4 33.33 -5.91 -6.09
N ASP A 5 33.52 -4.77 -6.75
CA ASP A 5 32.48 -3.76 -7.01
C ASP A 5 31.29 -4.33 -7.81
N ASP A 6 31.57 -5.11 -8.86
CA ASP A 6 30.53 -5.64 -9.74
C ASP A 6 29.68 -6.69 -9.00
N ALA A 7 30.28 -7.45 -8.10
CA ALA A 7 29.56 -8.38 -7.24
C ALA A 7 28.65 -7.65 -6.23
N ALA A 8 29.11 -6.55 -5.65
CA ALA A 8 28.30 -5.73 -4.75
C ALA A 8 27.10 -5.09 -5.48
N ILE A 9 27.32 -4.62 -6.72
CA ILE A 9 26.25 -4.10 -7.58
C ILE A 9 25.23 -5.18 -7.90
N GLU A 10 25.69 -6.36 -8.31
CA GLU A 10 24.81 -7.49 -8.64
C GLU A 10 23.97 -7.94 -7.45
N GLN A 11 24.55 -7.95 -6.25
CA GLN A 11 23.82 -8.23 -5.02
C GLN A 11 22.68 -7.24 -4.77
N VAL A 12 22.93 -5.94 -4.93
CA VAL A 12 21.88 -4.91 -4.77
C VAL A 12 20.81 -5.06 -5.85
N VAL A 13 21.21 -5.31 -7.10
CA VAL A 13 20.27 -5.53 -8.21
C VAL A 13 19.37 -6.73 -7.94
N ASP A 14 19.90 -7.82 -7.39
CA ASP A 14 19.12 -8.99 -7.04
C ASP A 14 18.12 -8.70 -5.91
N ILE A 15 18.53 -7.96 -4.87
CA ILE A 15 17.64 -7.50 -3.81
C ILE A 15 16.49 -6.66 -4.39
N LEU A 16 16.77 -5.73 -5.31
CA LEU A 16 15.74 -4.91 -5.95
C LEU A 16 14.79 -5.73 -6.84
N ARG A 17 15.26 -6.82 -7.47
CA ARG A 17 14.38 -7.76 -8.20
C ARG A 17 13.48 -8.53 -7.24
N GLN A 18 14.01 -9.00 -6.12
CA GLN A 18 13.24 -9.68 -5.09
C GLN A 18 12.20 -8.75 -4.45
N GLU A 19 12.55 -7.48 -4.24
CA GLU A 19 11.63 -6.43 -3.75
C GLU A 19 10.46 -6.24 -4.71
N ARG A 20 10.74 -6.14 -6.02
CA ARG A 20 9.70 -6.03 -7.05
C ARG A 20 8.75 -7.23 -7.06
N ALA A 21 9.28 -8.45 -6.93
CA ALA A 21 8.46 -9.66 -6.87
C ALA A 21 7.58 -9.66 -5.61
N ALA A 22 8.16 -9.38 -4.44
CA ALA A 22 7.42 -9.33 -3.18
C ALA A 22 6.28 -8.30 -3.19
N ILE A 23 6.49 -7.12 -3.80
CA ILE A 23 5.43 -6.11 -3.96
C ILE A 23 4.29 -6.63 -4.84
N ARG A 24 4.60 -7.35 -5.93
CA ARG A 24 3.59 -7.90 -6.84
C ARG A 24 2.81 -9.04 -6.21
N ASP A 25 3.48 -9.88 -5.43
CA ASP A 25 2.90 -11.04 -4.76
C ASP A 25 2.21 -10.67 -3.44
N ALA A 26 2.28 -9.40 -3.03
CA ALA A 26 1.83 -8.89 -1.74
C ALA A 26 2.45 -9.63 -0.53
N ASP A 27 3.69 -10.10 -0.67
CA ASP A 27 4.44 -10.81 0.36
C ASP A 27 5.15 -9.82 1.31
N PHE A 28 4.37 -9.27 2.25
CA PHE A 28 4.84 -8.30 3.24
C PHE A 28 5.84 -8.87 4.26
N PRO A 29 5.73 -10.13 4.75
CA PRO A 29 6.75 -10.72 5.59
C PRO A 29 8.13 -10.75 4.92
N LYS A 30 8.18 -11.10 3.63
CA LYS A 30 9.43 -11.08 2.86
C LYS A 30 9.98 -9.68 2.66
N MET A 31 9.13 -8.65 2.58
CA MET A 31 9.58 -7.26 2.51
C MET A 31 10.41 -6.84 3.72
N ALA A 32 10.02 -7.25 4.94
CA ALA A 32 10.77 -6.92 6.15
C ALA A 32 12.22 -7.46 6.11
N ILE A 33 12.38 -8.70 5.62
CA ILE A 33 13.70 -9.33 5.43
C ILE A 33 14.51 -8.59 4.36
N LEU A 34 13.86 -8.18 3.26
CA LEU A 34 14.52 -7.48 2.17
C LEU A 34 15.01 -6.08 2.57
N ILE A 35 14.32 -5.39 3.47
CA ILE A 35 14.75 -4.08 4.00
C ILE A 35 16.11 -4.20 4.69
N ALA A 36 16.24 -5.15 5.64
CA ALA A 36 17.50 -5.36 6.36
C ALA A 36 18.66 -5.75 5.41
N ARG A 37 18.38 -6.60 4.41
CA ARG A 37 19.38 -6.99 3.39
C ARG A 37 19.78 -5.81 2.51
N LYS A 38 18.85 -4.93 2.17
CA LYS A 38 19.07 -3.73 1.35
C LYS A 38 19.96 -2.73 2.09
N GLU A 39 19.71 -2.48 3.37
CA GLU A 39 20.54 -1.61 4.21
C GLU A 39 21.99 -2.09 4.26
N ALA A 40 22.21 -3.38 4.54
CA ALA A 40 23.55 -3.96 4.57
C ALA A 40 24.26 -3.88 3.20
N ALA A 41 23.53 -4.08 2.10
CA ALA A 41 24.10 -4.05 0.76
C ALA A 41 24.43 -2.63 0.27
N ILE A 42 23.70 -1.60 0.77
CA ILE A 42 23.97 -0.19 0.44
C ILE A 42 25.34 0.26 0.97
N GLU A 43 25.75 -0.20 2.16
CA GLU A 43 27.08 0.10 2.69
C GLU A 43 28.20 -0.41 1.77
N GLY A 44 27.99 -1.56 1.11
CA GLY A 44 28.94 -2.13 0.17
C GLY A 44 29.11 -1.36 -1.15
N ILE A 45 28.15 -0.51 -1.52
CA ILE A 45 28.18 0.29 -2.76
C ILE A 45 28.42 1.78 -2.52
N ARG A 46 28.53 2.22 -1.26
CA ARG A 46 28.62 3.65 -0.88
C ARG A 46 29.87 4.34 -1.43
N SER A 47 30.97 3.62 -1.56
CA SER A 47 32.25 4.12 -2.09
C SER A 47 32.36 4.03 -3.61
N LEU A 48 31.36 3.49 -4.30
CA LEU A 48 31.42 3.29 -5.75
C LEU A 48 31.10 4.57 -6.53
N PRO A 49 31.70 4.75 -7.72
CA PRO A 49 31.43 5.91 -8.56
C PRO A 49 29.97 5.94 -9.03
N LEU A 50 29.38 7.14 -9.07
CA LEU A 50 27.98 7.40 -9.43
C LEU A 50 27.52 6.75 -10.75
N ILE A 51 28.43 6.62 -11.72
CA ILE A 51 28.14 6.00 -13.02
C ILE A 51 27.75 4.53 -12.85
N LYS A 52 28.42 3.80 -11.93
CA LYS A 52 28.15 2.38 -11.68
C LYS A 52 26.84 2.14 -10.90
N ILE A 53 26.41 3.10 -10.09
CA ILE A 53 25.19 2.99 -9.25
C ILE A 53 23.95 3.65 -9.85
N ARG A 54 24.06 4.30 -11.02
CA ARG A 54 22.92 4.95 -11.71
C ARG A 54 21.78 3.97 -11.97
N HIS A 55 22.11 2.77 -12.46
CA HIS A 55 21.10 1.75 -12.75
C HIS A 55 20.33 1.30 -11.50
N ILE A 56 21.03 1.16 -10.36
CA ILE A 56 20.43 0.83 -9.07
C ILE A 56 19.42 1.91 -8.65
N LYS A 57 19.76 3.20 -8.83
CA LYS A 57 18.86 4.31 -8.55
C LYS A 57 17.57 4.24 -9.38
N GLU A 58 17.70 3.97 -10.67
CA GLU A 58 16.55 3.84 -11.58
C GLU A 58 15.63 2.68 -11.17
N MET A 59 16.21 1.52 -10.85
CA MET A 59 15.46 0.36 -10.35
C MET A 59 14.75 0.66 -9.03
N SER A 60 15.42 1.34 -8.09
CA SER A 60 14.83 1.72 -6.81
C SER A 60 13.65 2.68 -6.98
N LEU A 61 13.76 3.67 -7.89
CA LEU A 61 12.66 4.58 -8.22
C LEU A 61 11.47 3.85 -8.86
N ALA A 62 11.74 2.86 -9.72
CA ALA A 62 10.69 2.03 -10.30
C ALA A 62 9.95 1.21 -9.23
N ASN A 63 10.69 0.61 -8.28
CA ASN A 63 10.08 -0.13 -7.17
C ASN A 63 9.28 0.78 -6.24
N GLN A 64 9.77 1.98 -5.94
CA GLN A 64 9.02 2.97 -5.14
C GLN A 64 7.67 3.31 -5.79
N ARG A 65 7.66 3.62 -7.09
CA ARG A 65 6.42 3.90 -7.83
C ARG A 65 5.47 2.70 -7.82
N LEU A 66 6.01 1.48 -7.93
CA LEU A 66 5.22 0.26 -7.88
C LEU A 66 4.55 0.07 -6.51
N LEU A 67 5.29 0.29 -5.42
CA LEU A 67 4.76 0.20 -4.06
C LEU A 67 3.67 1.25 -3.81
N GLU A 68 3.88 2.48 -4.25
CA GLU A 68 2.87 3.55 -4.17
C GLU A 68 1.59 3.18 -4.94
N ALA A 69 1.74 2.61 -6.15
CA ALA A 69 0.60 2.14 -6.93
C ALA A 69 -0.14 0.99 -6.23
N ALA A 70 0.59 0.02 -5.67
CA ALA A 70 0.01 -1.09 -4.91
C ALA A 70 -0.79 -0.58 -3.69
N LEU A 71 -0.24 0.37 -2.93
CA LEU A 71 -0.94 0.98 -1.79
C LEU A 71 -2.23 1.70 -2.20
N LYS A 72 -2.21 2.44 -3.32
CA LYS A 72 -3.43 3.06 -3.87
C LYS A 72 -4.47 2.01 -4.24
N GLY A 73 -4.05 0.90 -4.86
CA GLY A 73 -4.93 -0.22 -5.20
C GLY A 73 -5.59 -0.86 -3.99
N ILE A 74 -4.81 -1.15 -2.94
CA ILE A 74 -5.32 -1.72 -1.68
C ILE A 74 -6.35 -0.78 -1.04
N ARG A 75 -6.07 0.52 -0.97
CA ARG A 75 -7.01 1.50 -0.42
C ARG A 75 -8.30 1.59 -1.22
N ALA A 76 -8.22 1.53 -2.55
CA ALA A 76 -9.39 1.52 -3.41
C ALA A 76 -10.25 0.27 -3.19
N ALA A 77 -9.63 -0.92 -3.06
CA ALA A 77 -10.32 -2.15 -2.74
C ALA A 77 -11.00 -2.09 -1.36
N GLN A 78 -10.31 -1.57 -0.34
CA GLN A 78 -10.86 -1.37 1.00
C GLN A 78 -12.09 -0.44 0.98
N SER A 79 -12.00 0.68 0.25
CA SER A 79 -13.12 1.62 0.08
C SER A 79 -14.33 0.95 -0.61
N ARG A 80 -14.08 0.13 -1.64
CA ARG A 80 -15.15 -0.61 -2.31
C ARG A 80 -15.82 -1.64 -1.38
N LEU A 81 -15.04 -2.34 -0.57
CA LEU A 81 -15.56 -3.31 0.39
C LEU A 81 -16.38 -2.63 1.50
N SER A 82 -15.95 -1.46 2.00
CA SER A 82 -16.71 -0.74 3.02
C SER A 82 -18.07 -0.27 2.52
N VAL A 83 -18.15 0.21 1.27
CA VAL A 83 -19.41 0.57 0.62
C VAL A 83 -20.34 -0.63 0.52
N ILE A 84 -19.84 -1.78 0.05
CA ILE A 84 -20.64 -3.02 -0.04
C ILE A 84 -21.18 -3.44 1.33
N GLN A 85 -20.33 -3.41 2.37
CA GLN A 85 -20.74 -3.76 3.73
C GLN A 85 -21.80 -2.78 4.27
N GLN A 86 -21.66 -1.48 4.00
CA GLN A 86 -22.61 -0.47 4.45
C GLN A 86 -23.96 -0.58 3.72
N THR A 87 -23.95 -0.84 2.40
CA THR A 87 -25.18 -1.09 1.64
C THR A 87 -25.87 -2.36 2.10
N ALA A 88 -25.15 -3.44 2.37
CA ALA A 88 -25.74 -4.68 2.89
C ALA A 88 -26.40 -4.47 4.28
N ARG A 89 -25.75 -3.73 5.17
CA ARG A 89 -26.30 -3.39 6.51
C ARG A 89 -27.50 -2.48 6.42
N SER A 90 -27.47 -1.46 5.55
CA SER A 90 -28.62 -0.58 5.35
C SER A 90 -29.78 -1.32 4.68
N PHE A 91 -29.53 -2.23 3.73
CA PHE A 91 -30.56 -3.08 3.15
C PHE A 91 -31.18 -4.04 4.19
N GLN A 92 -30.38 -4.60 5.10
CA GLN A 92 -30.88 -5.33 6.28
C GLN A 92 -31.69 -4.44 7.24
N SER A 93 -31.33 -3.16 7.39
CA SER A 93 -32.18 -2.20 8.11
C SER A 93 -33.47 -1.86 7.35
N TYR A 94 -33.56 -2.21 6.05
CA TYR A 94 -34.72 -1.96 5.19
C TYR A 94 -35.56 -3.21 4.85
N ASP A 95 -35.17 -4.44 5.23
CA ASP A 95 -35.96 -5.66 4.92
C ASP A 95 -35.78 -6.75 6.01
N ALA A 96 -36.82 -7.18 6.75
CA ALA A 96 -37.82 -8.20 6.34
C ALA A 96 -39.30 -7.82 6.63
N MET A 97 -39.60 -6.56 6.94
CA MET A 97 -40.95 -6.14 7.41
C MET A 97 -41.51 -4.87 6.76
N GLY A 98 -40.86 -4.33 5.72
CA GLY A 98 -41.46 -3.31 4.84
C GLY A 98 -42.07 -2.08 5.54
N ARG A 99 -41.48 -1.60 6.65
CA ARG A 99 -41.88 -0.33 7.26
C ARG A 99 -40.71 0.64 7.28
N GLY A 100 -40.62 1.46 6.24
CA GLY A 100 -39.78 2.66 6.26
C GLY A 100 -40.35 3.66 7.26
N GLN A 101 -39.79 3.72 8.47
CA GLN A 101 -39.94 4.91 9.28
C GLN A 101 -38.96 5.97 8.79
N LYS A 102 -39.49 6.94 8.04
CA LYS A 102 -38.90 8.27 7.97
C LYS A 102 -38.84 8.80 9.40
N ILE A 103 -37.64 8.96 9.94
CA ILE A 103 -37.44 9.89 11.06
C ILE A 103 -37.61 11.29 10.45
N SER A 104 -38.86 11.70 10.27
CA SER A 104 -39.23 13.10 10.11
C SER A 104 -38.77 13.81 11.37
N GLY A 105 -38.05 14.92 11.22
CA GLY A 105 -37.62 15.75 12.34
C GLY A 105 -38.77 16.02 13.29
N GLN A 106 -38.55 15.78 14.58
CA GLN A 106 -39.48 16.20 15.61
C GLN A 106 -39.44 17.73 15.69
N SER A 107 -40.31 18.36 14.92
CA SER A 107 -40.90 19.65 15.25
C SER A 107 -41.74 19.45 16.51
N GLY A 108 -41.41 20.10 17.63
CA GLY A 108 -42.25 19.99 18.82
C GLY A 108 -41.71 20.58 20.11
N SER A 109 -41.34 21.85 20.14
CA SER A 109 -41.64 22.68 21.32
C SER A 109 -41.74 24.14 20.91
N VAL A 110 -42.98 24.60 20.71
CA VAL A 110 -43.32 26.04 20.72
C VAL A 110 -44.07 26.24 22.03
N GLU A 111 -43.42 26.89 22.99
CA GLU A 111 -44.00 27.27 24.28
C GLU A 111 -45.11 28.32 24.05
N LYS A 112 -46.30 28.06 24.61
CA LYS A 112 -47.42 29.01 24.66
C LYS A 112 -47.47 29.63 26.06
N ARG A 113 -47.43 30.97 26.11
CA ARG A 113 -47.51 31.81 27.31
C ARG A 113 -48.87 31.66 28.01
N ALA A 114 -48.85 31.60 29.35
CA ALA A 114 -49.92 32.02 30.24
C ALA A 114 -49.29 32.91 31.32
#